data_AF-A0A511XP12-F1
#
_entry.id   AF-A0A511XP12-F1
#
_cell.length_a   1.000
_cell.length_b   1.000
_cell.length_c   1.000
_cell.angle_alpha   90.00
_cell.angle_beta   90.00
_cell.angle_gamma   90.00
#
_symmetry.space_group_name_H-M   'P 1'
#
loop_
_entity.id
_entity.type
_entity.pdbx_description
1 polymer ?
#
loop_
_entity_poly.entity_id
_entity_poly.type
_entity_poly.pdbx_seq_one_letter_code
_entity_poly.pdbx_strand_id
1 'polypeptide(L)'
;MAAKNTSWTGKHDEALKVFMQSKGASIRKAEVRFCMSRSFLHRRLAEMNLTCRPQSCSLARQAAGWEPLPTGHPLAMSAILLPLISTADRFSDAVSS
;
A
#
# COMPACT_ATOMS: atom_id res chain seq x y z
N MET A 1 7.52 -10.79 30.28
CA MET A 1 7.67 -9.46 29.65
C MET A 1 6.29 -8.88 29.47
N ALA A 2 5.95 -7.79 30.18
CA ALA A 2 4.61 -7.21 30.11
C ALA A 2 4.36 -6.67 28.70
N ALA A 3 3.34 -7.21 28.00
CA ALA A 3 2.80 -6.59 26.82
C ALA A 3 2.34 -5.19 27.23
N LYS A 4 3.11 -4.16 26.85
CA LYS A 4 2.67 -2.78 27.03
C LYS A 4 1.40 -2.66 26.21
N ASN A 5 0.25 -2.66 26.88
CA ASN A 5 -1.02 -2.27 26.29
C ASN A 5 -0.86 -0.81 25.86
N THR A 6 -0.35 -0.59 24.65
CA THR A 6 -0.54 0.66 23.91
C THR A 6 -2.01 0.70 23.56
N SER A 7 -2.83 1.07 24.54
CA SER A 7 -4.24 1.26 24.36
C SER A 7 -4.41 2.38 23.35
N TRP A 8 -4.92 2.02 22.18
CA TRP A 8 -5.37 3.01 21.22
C TRP A 8 -6.50 3.81 21.89
N THR A 9 -6.40 5.13 21.85
CA THR A 9 -7.37 6.04 22.48
C THR A 9 -7.85 7.08 21.48
N GLY A 10 -8.93 7.80 21.80
CA GLY A 10 -9.44 8.87 20.93
C GLY A 10 -8.41 9.96 20.59
N LYS A 11 -7.39 10.19 21.43
CA LYS A 11 -6.28 11.11 21.10
C LYS A 11 -5.45 10.62 19.91
N HIS A 12 -5.32 9.30 19.76
CA HIS A 12 -4.61 8.69 18.62
C HIS A 12 -5.43 8.83 17.33
N ASP A 13 -6.76 8.73 17.41
CA ASP A 13 -7.64 8.97 16.27
C ASP A 13 -7.55 10.41 15.77
N GLU A 14 -7.57 11.39 16.67
CA GLU A 14 -7.38 12.80 16.28
C GLU A 14 -6.00 13.05 15.67
N ALA A 15 -4.94 12.46 16.25
CA ALA A 15 -3.60 12.55 15.68
C ALA A 15 -3.53 11.90 14.28
N LEU A 16 -4.18 10.75 14.09
CA LEU A 16 -4.26 10.06 12.80
C LEU A 16 -5.04 10.90 11.77
N LYS A 17 -6.15 11.50 12.18
CA LYS A 17 -6.97 12.38 11.34
C LYS A 17 -6.18 13.60 10.86
N VAL A 18 -5.52 14.31 11.78
CA VAL A 18 -4.66 15.45 11.45
C VAL A 18 -3.52 15.03 10.52
N PHE A 19 -2.89 13.89 10.79
CA PHE A 19 -1.84 13.35 9.93
C PHE A 19 -2.36 13.09 8.51
N MET A 20 -3.51 12.44 8.37
CA MET A 20 -4.09 12.09 7.06
C MET A 20 -4.55 13.31 6.25
N GLN A 21 -4.76 14.46 6.88
CA GLN A 21 -5.06 15.73 6.20
C GLN A 21 -3.81 16.43 5.65
N SER A 22 -2.62 16.05 6.11
CA SER A 22 -1.35 16.63 5.67
C SER A 22 -1.00 16.27 4.23
N LYS A 23 -0.30 17.19 3.52
CA LYS A 23 0.13 16.95 2.14
C LYS A 23 1.05 15.74 2.06
N GLY A 24 0.69 14.77 1.21
CA GLY A 24 1.50 13.57 0.98
C GLY A 24 1.41 12.51 2.10
N ALA A 25 0.40 12.60 2.96
CA ALA A 25 0.05 11.53 3.89
C ALA A 25 -0.41 10.28 3.14
N SER A 26 -0.05 9.12 3.68
CA SER A 26 -0.51 7.83 3.21
C SER A 26 -0.59 6.85 4.37
N ILE A 27 -1.41 5.81 4.22
CA ILE A 27 -1.50 4.68 5.16
C ILE A 27 -0.11 4.09 5.45
N ARG A 28 0.76 4.00 4.44
CA ARG A 28 2.11 3.45 4.60
C ARG A 28 2.99 4.34 5.48
N LYS A 29 2.87 5.66 5.36
CA LYS A 29 3.56 6.59 6.27
C LYS A 29 2.94 6.60 7.66
N ALA A 30 1.62 6.39 7.77
CA ALA A 30 0.93 6.25 9.05
C ALA A 30 1.38 4.98 9.78
N GLU A 31 1.55 3.85 9.10
CA GLU A 31 2.09 2.61 9.67
C GLU A 31 3.44 2.85 10.36
N VAL A 32 4.37 3.52 9.67
CA VAL A 32 5.69 3.86 10.24
C VAL A 32 5.57 4.82 11.42
N ARG A 33 4.66 5.80 11.35
CA ARG A 33 4.52 6.84 12.39
C ARG A 33 3.84 6.34 13.66
N PHE A 34 2.78 5.55 13.52
CA PHE A 34 1.94 5.08 14.62
C PHE A 34 2.31 3.67 15.08
N CYS A 35 3.24 3.00 14.39
CA CYS A 35 3.67 1.62 14.67
C CYS A 35 2.49 0.63 14.73
N MET A 36 1.49 0.85 13.87
CA MET A 36 0.30 0.00 13.77
C MET A 36 0.19 -0.61 12.39
N SER A 37 -0.43 -1.79 12.31
CA SER A 37 -0.68 -2.43 11.02
C SER A 37 -1.57 -1.57 10.14
N ARG A 38 -1.31 -1.60 8.83
CA ARG A 38 -2.10 -0.88 7.83
C ARG A 38 -3.59 -1.22 7.92
N SER A 39 -3.93 -2.49 8.12
CA SER A 39 -5.33 -2.94 8.26
C SER A 39 -6.02 -2.34 9.48
N PHE A 40 -5.31 -2.20 10.60
CA PHE A 40 -5.84 -1.55 11.78
C PHE A 40 -6.11 -0.06 11.51
N LEU A 41 -5.15 0.65 10.93
CA LEU A 41 -5.28 2.07 10.58
C LEU A 41 -6.40 2.32 9.57
N HIS A 42 -6.56 1.45 8.57
CA HIS A 42 -7.67 1.49 7.62
C HIS A 42 -9.02 1.40 8.32
N ARG A 43 -9.16 0.46 9.27
CA ARG A 43 -10.40 0.28 10.03
C ARG A 43 -10.75 1.51 10.85
N ARG A 44 -9.77 2.10 11.56
CA ARG A 44 -9.98 3.33 12.33
C ARG A 44 -10.40 4.51 11.45
N LEU A 45 -9.77 4.64 10.28
CA LEU A 45 -10.15 5.68 9.31
C LEU A 45 -11.57 5.48 8.78
N ALA A 46 -11.96 4.25 8.48
CA ALA A 46 -13.34 3.93 8.07
C ALA A 46 -14.35 4.26 9.18
N GLU A 47 -14.07 3.90 10.43
CA GLU A 47 -14.92 4.23 11.60
C GLU A 47 -15.06 5.74 11.82
N MET A 48 -14.03 6.53 11.47
CA MET A 48 -14.08 7.99 11.48
C MET A 48 -14.72 8.61 10.23
N ASN A 49 -15.26 7.81 9.31
CA ASN A 49 -15.75 8.25 7.99
C ASN A 49 -14.69 9.00 7.15
N LEU A 50 -13.42 8.66 7.34
CA LEU A 50 -12.30 9.21 6.59
C LEU A 50 -11.86 8.19 5.54
N THR A 51 -12.02 8.52 4.27
CA THR A 51 -11.45 7.73 3.20
C THR A 51 -9.95 8.03 3.11
N CYS A 52 -9.14 6.97 3.09
CA CYS A 52 -7.79 7.11 2.60
C CYS A 52 -7.90 7.59 1.16
N ARG A 53 -7.27 8.72 0.82
CA ARG A 53 -7.17 9.10 -0.59
C ARG A 53 -6.59 7.89 -1.31
N PRO A 54 -7.31 7.28 -2.26
CA PRO A 54 -6.68 6.30 -3.12
C PRO A 54 -5.48 7.02 -3.70
N GLN A 55 -4.27 6.49 -3.49
CA GLN A 55 -3.18 6.89 -4.37
C GLN A 55 -3.69 6.48 -5.75
N SER A 56 -4.11 7.47 -6.54
CA SER A 56 -4.41 7.21 -7.93
C SER A 56 -3.18 6.48 -8.45
N CYS A 57 -3.40 5.26 -8.93
CA CYS A 57 -2.46 4.57 -9.78
C CYS A 57 -1.98 5.65 -10.76
N SER A 58 -0.71 6.03 -10.62
CA SER A 58 -0.17 7.34 -11.00
C SER A 58 -0.65 7.82 -12.35
N LEU A 59 -0.78 9.13 -12.57
CA LEU A 59 -0.97 9.72 -13.90
C LEU A 59 -0.08 9.09 -14.98
N ALA A 60 1.11 8.60 -14.61
CA ALA A 60 2.01 7.85 -15.49
C ALA A 60 1.45 6.49 -15.99
N ARG A 61 0.64 5.78 -15.20
CA ARG A 61 -0.03 4.52 -15.62
C ARG A 61 -1.17 4.82 -16.58
N GLN A 62 -1.98 5.84 -16.27
CA GLN A 62 -3.01 6.33 -17.17
C GLN A 62 -2.39 6.83 -18.50
N ALA A 63 -1.31 7.61 -18.45
CA ALA A 63 -0.56 8.04 -19.63
C ALA A 63 0.04 6.88 -20.43
N ALA A 64 0.38 5.77 -19.77
CA ALA A 64 0.86 4.56 -20.41
C ALA A 64 -0.28 3.63 -20.90
N GLY A 65 -1.55 4.00 -20.70
CA GLY A 65 -2.72 3.18 -21.07
C GLY A 65 -3.03 2.02 -20.12
N TRP A 66 -2.40 1.97 -18.93
CA TRP A 66 -2.61 0.94 -17.91
C TRP A 66 -3.72 1.35 -16.96
N GLU A 67 -4.94 1.43 -17.49
CA GLU A 67 -6.14 1.66 -16.69
C GLU A 67 -6.44 0.43 -15.81
N PRO A 68 -6.91 0.62 -14.57
CA PRO A 68 -7.37 -0.49 -13.74
C PRO A 68 -8.50 -1.25 -14.45
N LEU A 69 -8.39 -2.57 -14.51
CA LEU A 69 -9.45 -3.40 -15.07
C LEU A 69 -10.72 -3.24 -14.22
N PRO A 70 -11.91 -3.11 -14.85
CA PRO A 70 -13.15 -3.01 -14.11
C PRO A 70 -13.39 -4.26 -13.27
N THR A 71 -14.10 -4.10 -12.16
CA THR A 71 -14.47 -5.22 -11.30
C THR A 71 -15.26 -6.27 -12.10
N GLY A 72 -14.81 -7.53 -12.04
CA GLY A 72 -15.44 -8.63 -12.79
C GLY A 72 -14.94 -8.81 -14.23
N HIS A 73 -13.95 -8.03 -14.66
CA HIS A 73 -13.34 -8.24 -15.97
C HIS A 73 -12.60 -9.59 -16.01
N PRO A 74 -12.90 -10.48 -16.98
CA PRO A 74 -12.20 -11.77 -17.08
C PRO A 74 -10.70 -11.56 -17.26
N LEU A 75 -9.92 -12.12 -16.35
CA LEU A 75 -8.46 -12.15 -16.46
C LEU A 75 -8.07 -13.35 -17.32
N ALA A 76 -7.44 -13.10 -18.45
CA ALA A 76 -6.80 -14.18 -19.21
C ALA A 76 -5.62 -14.73 -18.39
N MET A 77 -5.46 -16.06 -18.35
CA MET A 77 -4.32 -16.70 -17.67
C MET A 77 -2.97 -16.20 -18.20
N SER A 78 -2.89 -15.83 -19.48
CA SER A 78 -1.72 -15.20 -20.09
C SER A 78 -1.35 -13.84 -19.48
N ALA A 79 -2.31 -13.09 -18.93
CA ALA A 79 -2.04 -11.82 -18.26
C ALA A 79 -1.48 -12.01 -16.84
N ILE A 80 -1.70 -13.19 -16.23
CA ILE A 80 -1.21 -13.56 -14.89
C ILE A 80 0.18 -14.19 -14.98
N LEU A 81 0.41 -14.95 -16.05
CA LEU A 81 1.71 -15.53 -16.39
C LEU A 81 2.63 -14.43 -16.91
N LEU A 82 3.20 -13.63 -15.99
CA LEU A 82 4.50 -13.05 -16.25
C LEU A 82 5.43 -14.20 -16.70
N PRO A 83 6.30 -14.00 -17.71
CA PRO A 83 7.35 -14.97 -17.94
C PRO A 83 8.04 -15.17 -16.60
N LEU A 84 8.05 -16.42 -16.12
CA LEU A 84 8.98 -16.86 -15.11
C LEU A 84 10.34 -16.62 -15.76
N ILE A 85 10.87 -15.40 -15.63
CA ILE A 85 12.26 -15.12 -15.91
C ILE A 85 12.96 -16.02 -14.93
N SER A 86 13.40 -17.16 -15.44
CA SER A 86 14.32 -18.04 -14.76
C SER A 86 15.43 -17.15 -14.26
N THR A 87 15.49 -16.94 -12.95
CA THR A 87 16.56 -16.18 -12.30
C THR A 87 17.92 -16.86 -12.49
N ALA A 88 17.97 -18.02 -13.15
CA ALA A 88 19.20 -18.71 -13.53
C ALA A 88 20.02 -17.95 -14.59
N ASP A 89 19.42 -17.14 -15.47
CA ASP A 89 20.17 -16.48 -16.55
C ASP A 89 20.76 -15.11 -16.17
N ARG A 90 20.44 -14.56 -14.99
CA ARG A 90 20.96 -13.24 -14.55
C ARG A 90 22.27 -13.28 -13.76
N PHE A 91 22.80 -14.45 -13.44
CA PHE A 91 24.04 -14.58 -12.67
C PHE A 91 25.26 -15.08 -13.46
N SER A 92 25.12 -15.37 -14.76
CA SER A 92 26.25 -15.87 -15.57
C SER A 92 27.19 -14.80 -16.10
N ASP A 93 26.80 -13.52 -16.12
CA ASP A 93 27.64 -12.43 -16.67
C ASP A 93 28.45 -11.64 -15.62
N ALA A 94 28.54 -12.13 -14.37
CA ALA A 94 29.26 -11.44 -13.28
C ALA A 94 30.49 -12.20 -12.74
N VAL A 95 31.00 -13.21 -13.47
CA VAL A 95 32.31 -13.85 -13.18
C VAL A 95 33.11 -13.93 -14.48
N SER A 96 33.65 -12.79 -14.90
CA SER A 96 34.78 -12.71 -15.83
C SER A 96 35.51 -11.40 -15.57
N SER A 97 36.33 -11.40 -14.51
CA SER A 97 37.49 -10.52 -14.31
C SER A 97 38.38 -11.14 -13.24
#